data_AF-A0A0D3JNY5-F1
#
_entry.id   AF-A0A0D3JNY5-F1
#
_cell.length_a   1.000
_cell.length_b   1.000
_cell.length_c   1.000
_cell.angle_alpha   90.00
_cell.angle_beta   90.00
_cell.angle_gamma   90.00
#
_symmetry.space_group_name_H-M   'P 1'
#
loop_
_entity.id
_entity.type
_entity.pdbx_description
1 polymer ?
#
loop_
_entity_poly.entity_id
_entity_poly.type
_entity_poly.pdbx_seq_one_letter_code
_entity_poly.pdbx_strand_id
1 'polypeptide(L)'
;MYYSSASSSRNAAVAILASRCAAASASHALKLACLLAVPCAALSHYIGRPWRWFSLHPLLMTMAFIAAAGSGITVKRMGGRTNTLMHGYAMLSAFALALAGWYVIYQQKAKATAEPLPLPGSRVMPLSLAACQVMLGKPHNTSWHSLQGLLAIGGYALGAAAGLFALHPDFGQYRSGKGVRLAHKLASRAASLAALIAIGTGYFKLADAYSTPLLAAALVAFAVSCAFFEAPTKRPQPAPRLPETTPLQAIGSE
;
A
#
# COMPACT_ATOMS: atom_id res chain seq x y z
N MET A 1 -12.15 52.40 24.53
CA MET A 1 -12.29 52.00 23.12
C MET A 1 -11.29 50.89 22.72
N TYR A 2 -11.14 49.82 23.53
CA TYR A 2 -10.09 48.78 23.35
C TYR A 2 -10.62 47.37 22.99
N TYR A 3 -11.94 47.18 22.85
CA TYR A 3 -12.53 45.85 22.62
C TYR A 3 -12.55 45.39 21.14
N SER A 4 -12.18 46.25 20.18
CA SER A 4 -12.33 45.95 18.74
C SER A 4 -11.22 45.03 18.18
N SER A 5 -9.97 45.13 18.68
CA SER A 5 -8.83 44.41 18.07
C SER A 5 -8.80 42.89 18.37
N ALA A 6 -9.40 42.45 19.47
CA ALA A 6 -9.37 41.05 19.89
C ALA A 6 -10.34 40.14 19.09
N SER A 7 -11.36 40.71 18.44
CA SER A 7 -12.29 39.95 17.60
C SER A 7 -11.68 39.58 16.23
N SER A 8 -10.88 40.50 15.67
CA SER A 8 -10.24 40.33 14.36
C SER A 8 -9.20 39.20 14.35
N SER A 9 -8.38 39.09 15.40
CA SER A 9 -7.36 38.04 15.51
C SER A 9 -7.94 36.63 15.68
N ARG A 10 -9.07 36.49 16.39
CA ARG A 10 -9.77 35.20 16.55
C ARG A 10 -10.35 34.72 15.22
N ASN A 11 -10.96 35.63 14.44
CA ASN A 11 -11.54 35.30 13.14
C ASN A 11 -10.46 34.84 12.14
N ALA A 12 -9.29 35.49 12.13
CA ALA A 12 -8.16 35.07 11.30
C ALA A 12 -7.64 33.67 11.67
N ALA A 13 -7.51 33.36 12.97
CA ALA A 13 -7.06 32.05 13.42
C ALA A 13 -8.05 30.93 13.04
N VAL A 14 -9.37 31.17 13.17
CA VAL A 14 -10.41 30.22 12.77
C VAL A 14 -10.40 29.98 11.26
N ALA A 15 -10.24 31.03 10.44
CA ALA A 15 -10.14 30.89 8.99
C ALA A 15 -8.90 30.10 8.54
N ILE A 16 -7.75 30.32 9.20
CA ILE A 16 -6.52 29.54 8.94
C ILE A 16 -6.71 28.08 9.34
N LEU A 17 -7.38 27.79 10.46
CA LEU A 17 -7.67 26.43 10.88
C LEU A 17 -8.62 25.73 9.91
N ALA A 18 -9.71 26.39 9.51
CA ALA A 18 -10.70 25.86 8.58
C ALA A 18 -10.08 25.55 7.20
N SER A 19 -9.26 26.46 6.65
CA SER A 19 -8.57 26.23 5.37
C SER A 19 -7.57 25.07 5.43
N ARG A 20 -6.85 24.91 6.56
CA ARG A 20 -5.97 23.75 6.79
C ARG A 20 -6.75 22.44 6.91
N CYS A 21 -7.90 22.45 7.58
CA CYS A 21 -8.78 21.28 7.67
C CYS A 21 -9.35 20.89 6.29
N ALA A 22 -9.77 21.86 5.48
CA ALA A 22 -10.26 21.63 4.13
C ALA A 22 -9.15 21.08 3.20
N ALA A 23 -7.95 21.67 3.23
CA ALA A 23 -6.81 21.21 2.46
C ALA A 23 -6.36 19.79 2.87
N ALA A 24 -6.38 19.49 4.18
CA ALA A 24 -6.10 18.16 4.68
C ALA A 24 -7.14 17.16 4.15
N SER A 25 -8.45 17.47 4.25
CA SER A 25 -9.54 16.64 3.73
C SER A 25 -9.39 16.33 2.24
N ALA A 26 -9.16 17.36 1.42
CA ALA A 26 -8.97 17.20 -0.03
C ALA A 26 -7.77 16.31 -0.36
N SER A 27 -6.65 16.45 0.37
CA SER A 27 -5.47 15.60 0.17
C SER A 27 -5.72 14.14 0.53
N HIS A 28 -6.59 13.85 1.50
CA HIS A 28 -6.94 12.47 1.86
C HIS A 28 -7.91 11.86 0.87
N ALA A 29 -8.91 12.63 0.42
CA ALA A 29 -9.86 12.20 -0.61
C ALA A 29 -9.14 11.85 -1.91
N LEU A 30 -8.18 12.67 -2.34
CA LEU A 30 -7.37 12.38 -3.54
C LEU A 30 -6.53 11.11 -3.38
N LYS A 31 -5.91 10.90 -2.20
CA LYS A 31 -5.14 9.67 -1.93
C LYS A 31 -6.03 8.43 -1.98
N LEU A 32 -7.19 8.47 -1.34
CA LEU A 32 -8.18 7.38 -1.39
C LEU A 32 -8.66 7.11 -2.82
N ALA A 33 -8.97 8.16 -3.58
CA ALA A 33 -9.37 8.04 -4.98
C ALA A 33 -8.27 7.37 -5.82
N CYS A 34 -7.00 7.77 -5.68
CA CYS A 34 -5.89 7.13 -6.39
C CYS A 34 -5.68 5.66 -5.97
N LEU A 35 -5.83 5.35 -4.68
CA LEU A 35 -5.68 3.99 -4.15
C LEU A 35 -6.79 3.05 -4.65
N LEU A 36 -7.98 3.57 -4.91
CA LEU A 36 -9.13 2.81 -5.44
C LEU A 36 -9.18 2.76 -6.97
N ALA A 37 -8.68 3.79 -7.65
CA ALA A 37 -8.72 3.86 -9.11
C ALA A 37 -7.97 2.70 -9.78
N VAL A 38 -6.81 2.30 -9.24
CA VAL A 38 -6.00 1.21 -9.81
C VAL A 38 -6.70 -0.15 -9.70
N PRO A 39 -7.19 -0.60 -8.52
CA PRO A 39 -7.94 -1.85 -8.45
C PRO A 39 -9.26 -1.79 -9.21
N CYS A 40 -9.92 -0.63 -9.29
CA CYS A 40 -11.10 -0.48 -10.15
C CYS A 40 -10.76 -0.62 -11.64
N ALA A 41 -9.62 -0.08 -12.10
CA ALA A 41 -9.14 -0.27 -13.47
C ALA A 41 -8.72 -1.73 -13.74
N ALA A 42 -8.09 -2.38 -12.76
CA ALA A 42 -7.80 -3.81 -12.84
C ALA A 42 -9.09 -4.63 -12.95
N LEU A 43 -10.11 -4.29 -12.16
CA LEU A 43 -11.41 -4.95 -12.17
C LEU A 43 -12.17 -4.68 -13.49
N SER A 44 -12.10 -3.45 -14.01
CA SER A 44 -12.77 -3.09 -15.27
C SER A 44 -12.22 -3.84 -16.47
N HIS A 45 -10.93 -4.22 -16.46
CA HIS A 45 -10.37 -5.11 -17.48
C HIS A 45 -11.07 -6.48 -17.54
N TYR A 46 -11.65 -6.93 -16.42
CA TYR A 46 -12.38 -8.20 -16.35
C TYR A 46 -13.88 -8.05 -16.60
N ILE A 47 -14.41 -6.83 -16.70
CA ILE A 47 -15.82 -6.61 -17.05
C ILE A 47 -16.03 -7.06 -18.50
N GLY A 48 -16.99 -7.96 -18.72
CA GLY A 48 -17.31 -8.52 -20.03
C GLY A 48 -16.47 -9.72 -20.47
N ARG A 49 -15.56 -10.22 -19.63
CA ARG A 49 -14.79 -11.45 -19.87
C ARG A 49 -15.21 -12.55 -18.88
N PRO A 50 -15.19 -13.84 -19.28
CA PRO A 50 -15.44 -14.91 -18.34
C PRO A 50 -14.35 -14.89 -17.27
N TRP A 51 -14.78 -14.80 -16.01
CA TRP A 51 -13.89 -14.82 -14.86
C TRP A 51 -13.15 -16.17 -14.80
N ARG A 52 -11.82 -16.12 -14.86
CA ARG A 52 -10.98 -17.31 -14.73
C ARG A 52 -10.31 -17.30 -13.38
N TRP A 53 -9.95 -18.48 -12.87
CA TRP A 53 -9.21 -18.61 -11.62
C TRP A 53 -7.95 -17.72 -11.58
N PHE A 54 -7.20 -17.67 -12.68
CA PHE A 54 -6.04 -16.80 -12.82
C PHE A 54 -6.34 -15.30 -12.67
N SER A 55 -7.55 -14.82 -13.00
CA SER A 55 -7.93 -13.41 -12.86
C SER A 55 -7.88 -12.91 -11.41
N LEU A 56 -8.01 -13.80 -10.43
CA LEU A 56 -7.86 -13.48 -9.02
C LEU A 56 -6.43 -13.04 -8.66
N HIS A 57 -5.40 -13.55 -9.35
CA HIS A 57 -4.02 -13.24 -9.02
C HIS A 57 -3.68 -11.75 -9.16
N PRO A 58 -3.79 -11.11 -10.35
CA PRO A 58 -3.47 -9.69 -10.49
C PRO A 58 -4.41 -8.80 -9.67
N LEU A 59 -5.68 -9.18 -9.52
CA LEU A 59 -6.61 -8.46 -8.64
C LEU A 59 -6.13 -8.46 -7.19
N LEU A 60 -5.85 -9.63 -6.61
CA LEU A 60 -5.42 -9.77 -5.23
C LEU A 60 -4.06 -9.09 -4.99
N MET A 61 -3.12 -9.19 -5.94
CA MET A 61 -1.82 -8.50 -5.84
C MET A 61 -1.96 -6.97 -5.85
N THR A 62 -2.85 -6.45 -6.71
CA THR A 62 -3.16 -5.02 -6.78
C THR A 62 -3.82 -4.54 -5.48
N MET A 63 -4.82 -5.29 -4.98
CA MET A 63 -5.49 -4.98 -3.71
C MET A 63 -4.53 -5.04 -2.52
N ALA A 64 -3.63 -6.02 -2.49
CA ALA A 64 -2.64 -6.19 -1.44
C ALA A 64 -1.67 -5.01 -1.36
N PHE A 65 -0.90 -4.79 -2.44
CA PHE A 65 0.26 -3.90 -2.38
C PHE A 65 -0.04 -2.44 -2.72
N ILE A 66 -1.14 -2.17 -3.42
CA ILE A 66 -1.54 -0.79 -3.72
C ILE A 66 -2.59 -0.34 -2.71
N ALA A 67 -3.77 -0.98 -2.68
CA ALA A 67 -4.86 -0.51 -1.85
C ALA A 67 -4.58 -0.69 -0.34
N ALA A 68 -4.38 -1.92 0.13
CA ALA A 68 -4.21 -2.21 1.55
C ALA A 68 -2.88 -1.67 2.10
N ALA A 69 -1.76 -1.96 1.44
CA ALA A 69 -0.46 -1.47 1.88
C ALA A 69 -0.32 0.05 1.76
N GLY A 70 -0.75 0.65 0.64
CA GLY A 70 -0.75 2.11 0.47
C GLY A 70 -1.58 2.82 1.56
N SER A 71 -2.76 2.28 1.88
CA SER A 71 -3.59 2.78 2.98
C SER A 71 -2.88 2.66 4.33
N GLY A 72 -2.28 1.51 4.64
CA GLY A 72 -1.55 1.33 5.89
C GLY A 72 -0.37 2.30 6.04
N ILE A 73 0.37 2.57 4.95
CA ILE A 73 1.49 3.53 4.96
C ILE A 73 1.00 4.96 5.21
N THR A 74 -0.09 5.37 4.57
CA THR A 74 -0.65 6.73 4.76
C THR A 74 -1.19 6.92 6.17
N VAL A 75 -1.91 5.93 6.71
CA VAL A 75 -2.42 5.95 8.09
C VAL A 75 -1.27 6.10 9.09
N LYS A 76 -0.15 5.40 8.89
CA LYS A 76 1.00 5.48 9.79
C LYS A 76 1.57 6.90 9.91
N ARG A 77 1.48 7.71 8.86
CA ARG A 77 2.01 9.09 8.85
C ARG A 77 1.26 10.02 9.79
N MET A 78 -0.01 9.73 10.09
CA MET A 78 -0.79 10.51 11.05
C MET A 78 -0.23 10.39 12.48
N GLY A 79 0.60 9.39 12.77
CA GLY A 79 1.22 9.20 14.08
C GLY A 79 0.24 8.78 15.16
N GLY A 80 0.72 8.53 16.38
CA GLY A 80 -0.10 8.05 17.49
C GLY A 80 -0.27 6.52 17.55
N ARG A 81 -0.80 6.04 18.68
CA ARG A 81 -0.96 4.61 18.99
C ARG A 81 -2.00 3.95 18.10
N THR A 82 -3.21 4.50 18.03
CA THR A 82 -4.32 3.94 17.23
C THR A 82 -3.95 3.79 15.75
N ASN A 83 -3.37 4.84 15.15
CA ASN A 83 -2.92 4.78 13.76
C ASN A 83 -1.76 3.78 13.54
N THR A 84 -0.95 3.52 14.57
CA THR A 84 0.10 2.48 14.50
C THR A 84 -0.51 1.08 14.48
N LEU A 85 -1.56 0.83 15.27
CA LEU A 85 -2.28 -0.44 15.25
C LEU A 85 -3.01 -0.64 13.93
N MET A 86 -3.72 0.39 13.44
CA MET A 86 -4.37 0.36 12.12
C MET A 86 -3.38 0.10 10.99
N HIS A 87 -2.18 0.70 11.04
CA HIS A 87 -1.11 0.39 10.10
C HIS A 87 -0.73 -1.09 10.15
N GLY A 88 -0.54 -1.66 11.35
CA GLY A 88 -0.24 -3.07 11.55
C GLY A 88 -1.31 -3.98 10.94
N TYR A 89 -2.59 -3.74 11.23
CA TYR A 89 -3.70 -4.51 10.65
C TYR A 89 -3.77 -4.38 9.13
N ALA A 90 -3.59 -3.18 8.59
CA ALA A 90 -3.58 -2.96 7.14
C ALA A 90 -2.41 -3.71 6.45
N MET A 91 -1.22 -3.74 7.06
CA MET A 91 -0.08 -4.50 6.56
C MET A 91 -0.33 -6.02 6.62
N LEU A 92 -0.97 -6.51 7.69
CA LEU A 92 -1.33 -7.92 7.81
C LEU A 92 -2.36 -8.33 6.76
N SER A 93 -3.39 -7.50 6.53
CA SER A 93 -4.37 -7.73 5.45
C SER A 93 -3.71 -7.72 4.07
N ALA A 94 -2.79 -6.79 3.82
CA ALA A 94 -2.01 -6.76 2.58
C ALA A 94 -1.22 -8.06 2.39
N PHE A 95 -0.54 -8.54 3.45
CA PHE A 95 0.21 -9.80 3.40
C PHE A 95 -0.69 -11.01 3.14
N ALA A 96 -1.84 -11.10 3.82
CA ALA A 96 -2.81 -12.17 3.62
C ALA A 96 -3.36 -12.19 2.17
N LEU A 97 -3.71 -11.02 1.62
CA LEU A 97 -4.14 -10.90 0.23
C LEU A 97 -3.03 -11.30 -0.75
N ALA A 98 -1.79 -10.94 -0.47
CA ALA A 98 -0.65 -11.35 -1.31
C ALA A 98 -0.43 -12.87 -1.27
N LEU A 99 -0.55 -13.52 -0.10
CA LEU A 99 -0.48 -14.98 0.00
C LEU A 99 -1.63 -15.65 -0.76
N ALA A 100 -2.86 -15.13 -0.67
CA ALA A 100 -3.99 -15.63 -1.45
C ALA A 100 -3.75 -15.49 -2.96
N GLY A 101 -3.24 -14.34 -3.40
CA GLY A 101 -2.84 -14.13 -4.80
C GLY A 101 -1.74 -15.09 -5.24
N TRP A 102 -0.73 -15.35 -4.39
CA TRP A 102 0.34 -16.29 -4.67
C TRP A 102 -0.17 -17.74 -4.74
N TYR A 103 -1.08 -18.11 -3.85
CA TYR A 103 -1.75 -19.42 -3.87
C TYR A 103 -2.54 -19.65 -5.16
N VAL A 104 -3.27 -18.64 -5.66
CA VAL A 104 -4.00 -18.72 -6.93
C VAL A 104 -3.08 -19.10 -8.08
N ILE A 105 -1.93 -18.43 -8.23
CA ILE A 105 -0.98 -18.73 -9.32
C ILE A 105 -0.26 -20.05 -9.11
N TYR A 106 -0.01 -20.45 -7.86
CA TYR A 106 0.55 -21.75 -7.54
C TYR A 106 -0.38 -22.88 -7.99
N GLN A 107 -1.67 -22.82 -7.62
CA GLN A 107 -2.70 -23.78 -8.02
C GLN A 107 -2.90 -23.83 -9.53
N GLN A 108 -2.92 -22.66 -10.20
CA GLN A 108 -3.06 -22.58 -11.65
C GLN A 108 -1.96 -23.37 -12.36
N LYS A 109 -0.72 -23.31 -11.85
CA LYS A 109 0.43 -24.06 -12.38
C LYS A 109 0.41 -25.55 -11.99
N ALA A 110 -0.10 -25.91 -10.82
CA ALA A 110 -0.18 -27.29 -10.37
C ALA A 110 -1.21 -28.12 -11.15
N LYS A 111 -2.39 -27.56 -11.43
CA LYS A 111 -3.41 -28.22 -12.29
C LYS A 111 -2.88 -28.49 -13.70
N ALA A 112 -1.97 -27.64 -14.12
CA ALA A 112 -1.35 -27.68 -15.42
C ALA A 112 -0.49 -28.94 -15.65
N THR A 113 0.22 -29.39 -14.62
CA THR A 113 1.07 -30.59 -14.67
C THR A 113 0.29 -31.90 -14.60
N ALA A 114 -0.99 -31.87 -14.22
CA ALA A 114 -1.76 -33.07 -13.93
C ALA A 114 -2.53 -33.65 -15.13
N GLU A 115 -2.76 -32.87 -16.20
CA GLU A 115 -3.42 -33.42 -17.39
C GLU A 115 -2.44 -34.24 -18.23
N PRO A 116 -2.76 -35.52 -18.52
CA PRO A 116 -2.00 -36.33 -19.46
C PRO A 116 -1.97 -35.64 -20.82
N LEU A 117 -0.80 -35.58 -21.46
CA LEU A 117 -0.69 -35.09 -22.83
C LEU A 117 -1.69 -35.88 -23.71
N PRO A 118 -2.54 -35.20 -24.51
CA PRO A 118 -3.44 -35.90 -25.41
C PRO A 118 -2.59 -36.81 -26.30
N LEU A 119 -2.99 -38.08 -26.37
CA LEU A 119 -2.28 -39.08 -27.15
C LEU A 119 -2.13 -38.59 -28.59
N PRO A 120 -0.95 -38.79 -29.22
CA PRO A 120 -0.71 -38.38 -30.59
C PRO A 120 -1.76 -39.02 -31.51
N GLY A 121 -2.68 -38.21 -32.05
CA GLY A 121 -3.74 -38.68 -32.95
C GLY A 121 -5.12 -38.04 -32.75
N SER A 122 -5.41 -37.43 -31.59
CA SER A 122 -6.68 -36.72 -31.36
C SER A 122 -6.64 -35.31 -31.96
N ARG A 123 -7.00 -35.22 -33.24
CA ARG A 123 -7.05 -33.95 -33.99
C ARG A 123 -8.14 -33.02 -33.43
N VAL A 124 -7.83 -31.73 -33.53
CA VAL A 124 -8.67 -30.54 -33.27
C VAL A 124 -8.87 -30.15 -31.80
N MET A 125 -7.79 -29.70 -31.15
CA MET A 125 -7.92 -28.81 -30.00
C MET A 125 -8.36 -27.42 -30.51
N PRO A 126 -9.46 -26.83 -30.02
CA PRO A 126 -9.83 -25.47 -30.38
C PRO A 126 -8.71 -24.50 -29.98
N LEU A 127 -8.43 -23.50 -30.82
CA LEU A 127 -7.34 -22.53 -30.64
C LEU A 127 -7.34 -21.83 -29.25
N SER A 128 -8.49 -21.79 -28.57
CA SER A 128 -8.60 -21.20 -27.22
C SER A 128 -7.95 -22.03 -26.10
N LEU A 129 -7.76 -23.34 -26.30
CA LEU A 129 -7.07 -24.24 -25.36
C LEU A 129 -5.55 -24.24 -25.56
N ALA A 130 -5.07 -24.03 -26.79
CA ALA A 130 -3.64 -23.99 -27.10
C ALA A 130 -2.91 -22.84 -26.36
N ALA A 131 -3.54 -21.67 -26.21
CA ALA A 131 -2.98 -20.56 -25.45
C ALA A 131 -2.94 -20.84 -23.91
N CYS A 132 -3.84 -21.68 -23.41
CA CYS A 132 -3.81 -22.12 -22.00
C CYS A 132 -2.70 -23.16 -21.78
N GLN A 133 -2.41 -23.99 -22.78
CA GLN A 133 -1.39 -25.04 -22.74
C GLN A 133 0.05 -24.50 -22.60
N VAL A 134 0.32 -23.27 -23.04
CA VAL A 134 1.67 -22.65 -22.98
C VAL A 134 2.14 -22.38 -21.54
N MET A 135 1.27 -22.41 -20.53
CA MET A 135 1.67 -22.21 -19.13
C MET A 135 1.79 -23.50 -18.31
N LEU A 136 1.52 -24.66 -18.91
CA LEU A 136 1.48 -25.94 -18.20
C LEU A 136 2.88 -26.58 -18.10
N GLY A 137 3.21 -27.16 -16.94
CA GLY A 137 4.50 -27.82 -16.70
C GLY A 137 5.70 -26.91 -16.44
N LYS A 138 5.52 -25.58 -16.47
CA LYS A 138 6.64 -24.65 -16.29
C LYS A 138 7.12 -24.62 -14.84
N PRO A 139 8.44 -24.64 -14.59
CA PRO A 139 8.97 -24.56 -13.24
C PRO A 139 8.45 -23.32 -12.51
N HIS A 140 8.16 -23.48 -11.21
CA HIS A 140 7.69 -22.39 -10.37
C HIS A 140 8.81 -21.38 -10.15
N ASN A 141 8.44 -20.10 -10.05
CA ASN A 141 9.34 -19.03 -9.62
C ASN A 141 10.59 -18.78 -10.46
N THR A 142 10.63 -19.19 -11.74
CA THR A 142 11.82 -19.02 -12.61
C THR A 142 11.86 -17.70 -13.37
N SER A 143 10.75 -16.95 -13.42
CA SER A 143 10.71 -15.69 -14.15
C SER A 143 11.11 -14.49 -13.28
N TRP A 144 11.64 -13.43 -13.90
CA TRP A 144 11.94 -12.17 -13.19
C TRP A 144 10.76 -11.61 -12.41
N HIS A 145 9.56 -11.59 -13.01
CA HIS A 145 8.33 -11.17 -12.36
C HIS A 145 8.04 -11.99 -11.07
N SER A 146 8.16 -13.32 -11.15
CA SER A 146 7.90 -14.17 -9.98
C SER A 146 8.97 -14.02 -8.89
N LEU A 147 10.23 -13.79 -9.25
CA LEU A 147 11.29 -13.52 -8.27
C LEU A 147 11.07 -12.18 -7.55
N GLN A 148 10.70 -11.14 -8.29
CA GLN A 148 10.33 -9.84 -7.71
C GLN A 148 9.12 -9.95 -6.79
N GLY A 149 8.09 -10.70 -7.21
CA GLY A 149 6.90 -10.97 -6.39
C GLY A 149 7.24 -11.70 -5.09
N LEU A 150 8.10 -12.72 -5.14
CA LEU A 150 8.57 -13.41 -3.94
C LEU A 150 9.39 -12.50 -3.02
N LEU A 151 10.28 -11.68 -3.58
CA LEU A 151 11.05 -10.71 -2.81
C LEU A 151 10.13 -9.70 -2.12
N ALA A 152 9.07 -9.24 -2.80
CA ALA A 152 8.05 -8.38 -2.22
C ALA A 152 7.30 -9.08 -1.06
N ILE A 153 6.77 -10.28 -1.28
CA ILE A 153 6.06 -11.05 -0.26
C ILE A 153 6.96 -11.32 0.96
N GLY A 154 8.20 -11.76 0.73
CA GLY A 154 9.18 -12.01 1.79
C GLY A 154 9.54 -10.73 2.55
N GLY A 155 9.72 -9.62 1.84
CA GLY A 155 9.97 -8.31 2.46
C GLY A 155 8.81 -7.85 3.35
N TYR A 156 7.56 -8.06 2.91
CA TYR A 156 6.38 -7.77 3.72
C TYR A 156 6.24 -8.73 4.92
N ALA A 157 6.56 -10.01 4.77
CA ALA A 157 6.56 -10.98 5.86
C ALA A 157 7.58 -10.59 6.95
N LEU A 158 8.82 -10.30 6.55
CA LEU A 158 9.87 -9.85 7.46
C LEU A 158 9.53 -8.49 8.08
N GLY A 159 8.96 -7.57 7.30
CA GLY A 159 8.48 -6.28 7.78
C GLY A 159 7.38 -6.42 8.84
N ALA A 160 6.41 -7.31 8.61
CA ALA A 160 5.34 -7.61 9.55
C ALA A 160 5.87 -8.23 10.85
N ALA A 161 6.76 -9.22 10.74
CA ALA A 161 7.40 -9.85 11.90
C ALA A 161 8.22 -8.82 12.71
N ALA A 162 9.07 -8.02 12.05
CA ALA A 162 9.83 -6.95 12.71
C ALA A 162 8.91 -5.90 13.33
N GLY A 163 7.82 -5.53 12.64
CA GLY A 163 6.80 -4.62 13.13
C GLY A 163 6.15 -5.12 14.41
N LEU A 164 5.78 -6.40 14.44
CA LEU A 164 5.13 -7.05 15.58
C LEU A 164 6.09 -7.25 16.76
N PHE A 165 7.25 -7.87 16.55
CA PHE A 165 8.13 -8.24 17.66
C PHE A 165 9.04 -7.10 18.13
N ALA A 166 9.54 -6.26 17.21
CA ALA A 166 10.50 -5.22 17.56
C ALA A 166 9.86 -3.84 17.79
N LEU A 167 8.80 -3.49 17.04
CA LEU A 167 8.29 -2.12 16.97
C LEU A 167 6.84 -1.93 17.46
N HIS A 168 6.17 -2.99 17.93
CA HIS A 168 4.81 -2.90 18.44
C HIS A 168 4.73 -1.91 19.61
N PRO A 169 3.73 -1.02 19.66
CA PRO A 169 3.67 0.03 20.68
C PRO A 169 3.63 -0.54 22.11
N ASP A 170 2.98 -1.69 22.29
CA ASP A 170 2.70 -2.24 23.62
C ASP A 170 3.81 -3.17 24.14
N PHE A 171 4.43 -3.99 23.27
CA PHE A 171 5.41 -5.02 23.68
C PHE A 171 6.67 -5.07 22.81
N GLY A 172 6.84 -4.14 21.87
CA GLY A 172 8.02 -4.13 20.99
C GLY A 172 9.31 -3.85 21.76
N GLN A 173 10.25 -4.80 21.73
CA GLN A 173 11.51 -4.74 22.46
C GLN A 173 12.37 -3.51 22.09
N TYR A 174 12.26 -3.05 20.84
CA TYR A 174 13.08 -1.96 20.29
C TYR A 174 12.26 -0.73 19.90
N ARG A 175 11.14 -0.49 20.59
CA ARG A 175 10.22 0.61 20.27
C ARG A 175 10.87 2.00 20.29
N SER A 176 11.94 2.24 21.04
CA SER A 176 12.62 3.55 21.07
C SER A 176 13.84 3.63 20.14
N GLY A 177 14.28 2.49 19.58
CA GLY A 177 15.49 2.41 18.77
C GLY A 177 15.37 3.15 17.44
N LYS A 178 16.06 4.30 17.30
CA LYS A 178 16.07 5.09 16.06
C LYS A 178 16.59 4.29 14.86
N GLY A 179 17.65 3.48 15.07
CA GLY A 179 18.23 2.62 14.05
C GLY A 179 17.26 1.55 13.54
N VAL A 180 16.61 0.81 14.43
CA VAL A 180 15.61 -0.22 14.05
C VAL A 180 14.43 0.39 13.31
N ARG A 181 13.96 1.57 13.74
CA ARG A 181 12.89 2.30 13.04
C ARG A 181 13.31 2.76 11.65
N LEU A 182 14.56 3.21 11.49
CA LEU A 182 15.10 3.60 10.18
C LEU A 182 15.23 2.37 9.26
N ALA A 183 15.82 1.29 9.75
CA ALA A 183 15.97 0.03 9.02
C ALA A 183 14.61 -0.52 8.57
N HIS A 184 13.63 -0.63 9.47
CA HIS A 184 12.28 -1.06 9.14
C HIS A 184 11.62 -0.16 8.10
N LYS A 185 11.79 1.17 8.22
CA LYS A 185 11.30 2.11 7.20
C LYS A 185 11.95 1.83 5.85
N LEU A 186 13.27 1.81 5.74
CA LEU A 186 13.98 1.61 4.48
C LEU A 186 13.67 0.26 3.84
N ALA A 187 13.69 -0.82 4.63
CA ALA A 187 13.33 -2.16 4.16
C ALA A 187 11.89 -2.21 3.63
N SER A 188 10.93 -1.59 4.33
CA SER A 188 9.54 -1.52 3.87
C SER A 188 9.39 -0.72 2.57
N ARG A 189 10.22 0.32 2.35
CA ARG A 189 10.24 1.04 1.07
C ARG A 189 10.76 0.17 -0.06
N ALA A 190 11.86 -0.53 0.16
CA ALA A 190 12.44 -1.45 -0.82
C ALA A 190 11.45 -2.57 -1.19
N ALA A 191 10.78 -3.18 -0.20
CA ALA A 191 9.75 -4.19 -0.43
C ALA A 191 8.55 -3.65 -1.22
N SER A 192 8.11 -2.42 -0.92
CA SER A 192 7.02 -1.76 -1.67
C SER A 192 7.44 -1.46 -3.11
N LEU A 193 8.68 -1.01 -3.33
CA LEU A 193 9.20 -0.79 -4.67
C LEU A 193 9.26 -2.11 -5.47
N ALA A 194 9.75 -3.19 -4.86
CA ALA A 194 9.75 -4.51 -5.49
C ALA A 194 8.34 -4.99 -5.84
N ALA A 195 7.36 -4.77 -4.96
CA ALA A 195 5.96 -5.11 -5.21
C ALA A 195 5.41 -4.34 -6.42
N LEU A 196 5.69 -3.04 -6.51
CA LEU A 196 5.25 -2.22 -7.63
C LEU A 196 5.90 -2.63 -8.95
N ILE A 197 7.19 -2.95 -8.96
CA ILE A 197 7.90 -3.48 -10.13
C ILE A 197 7.30 -4.84 -10.54
N ALA A 198 7.00 -5.73 -9.58
CA ALA A 198 6.35 -7.00 -9.85
C ALA A 198 4.96 -6.80 -10.47
N ILE A 199 4.14 -5.91 -9.92
CA ILE A 199 2.83 -5.59 -10.48
C ILE A 199 2.96 -5.03 -11.91
N GLY A 200 3.85 -4.05 -12.11
CA GLY A 200 4.08 -3.45 -13.42
C GLY A 200 4.54 -4.46 -14.47
N THR A 201 5.53 -5.29 -14.15
CA THR A 201 6.01 -6.35 -15.06
C THR A 201 4.97 -7.45 -15.28
N GLY A 202 4.11 -7.72 -14.30
CA GLY A 202 2.98 -8.64 -14.41
C GLY A 202 1.95 -8.12 -15.40
N TYR A 203 1.54 -6.86 -15.28
CA TYR A 203 0.65 -6.22 -16.24
C TYR A 203 1.28 -6.08 -17.62
N PHE A 204 2.58 -5.80 -17.73
CA PHE A 204 3.28 -5.77 -19.02
C PHE A 204 3.21 -7.12 -19.74
N LYS A 205 3.41 -8.24 -19.03
CA LYS A 205 3.23 -9.59 -19.59
C LYS A 205 1.79 -9.88 -20.03
N LEU A 206 0.82 -9.22 -19.41
CA LEU A 206 -0.59 -9.28 -19.84
C LEU A 206 -0.87 -8.28 -20.97
N ALA A 207 -0.04 -7.24 -21.14
CA ALA A 207 -0.22 -6.18 -22.11
C ALA A 207 0.16 -6.60 -23.54
N ASP A 208 1.12 -7.54 -23.70
CA ASP A 208 1.35 -8.23 -24.98
C ASP A 208 0.10 -8.98 -25.46
N ALA A 209 -0.86 -9.25 -24.56
CA ALA A 209 -2.20 -9.70 -24.93
C ALA A 209 -3.21 -8.54 -25.12
N TYR A 210 -3.08 -7.36 -24.46
CA TYR A 210 -4.04 -6.24 -24.53
C TYR A 210 -3.51 -4.83 -24.09
N SER A 211 -3.81 -3.80 -24.91
CA SER A 211 -3.91 -2.33 -24.72
C SER A 211 -3.04 -1.55 -23.67
N THR A 212 -2.33 -0.53 -24.17
CA THR A 212 -1.50 0.50 -23.49
C THR A 212 -2.09 1.33 -22.32
N PRO A 213 -3.40 1.64 -22.19
CA PRO A 213 -3.90 2.51 -21.11
C PRO A 213 -3.80 1.91 -19.70
N LEU A 214 -3.83 0.58 -19.57
CA LEU A 214 -3.70 -0.09 -18.26
C LEU A 214 -2.27 0.04 -17.72
N LEU A 215 -1.28 -0.07 -18.61
CA LEU A 215 0.13 0.17 -18.30
C LEU A 215 0.36 1.63 -17.92
N ALA A 216 -0.25 2.58 -18.64
CA ALA A 216 -0.18 4.00 -18.31
C ALA A 216 -0.79 4.30 -16.93
N ALA A 217 -1.95 3.72 -16.60
CA ALA A 217 -2.57 3.88 -15.28
C ALA A 217 -1.71 3.28 -14.15
N ALA A 218 -1.10 2.12 -14.37
CA ALA A 218 -0.18 1.50 -13.41
C ALA A 218 1.10 2.34 -13.21
N LEU A 219 1.65 2.92 -14.27
CA LEU A 219 2.81 3.81 -14.22
C LEU A 219 2.49 5.16 -13.56
N VAL A 220 1.29 5.71 -13.78
CA VAL A 220 0.84 6.91 -13.07
C VAL A 220 0.64 6.62 -11.58
N ALA A 221 0.04 5.48 -11.24
CA ALA A 221 -0.07 5.06 -9.84
C ALA A 221 1.30 4.85 -9.18
N PHE A 222 2.27 4.31 -9.92
CA PHE A 222 3.66 4.22 -9.51
C PHE A 222 4.28 5.60 -9.25
N ALA A 223 4.17 6.52 -10.21
CA ALA A 223 4.71 7.87 -10.10
C ALA A 223 4.10 8.64 -8.92
N VAL A 224 2.77 8.52 -8.73
CA VAL A 224 2.04 9.13 -7.61
C VAL A 224 2.51 8.54 -6.28
N SER A 225 2.62 7.20 -6.18
CA SER A 225 3.08 6.53 -4.96
C SER A 225 4.52 6.91 -4.61
N CYS A 226 5.39 7.08 -5.61
CA CYS A 226 6.77 7.53 -5.47
C CYS A 226 6.85 9.01 -5.03
N ALA A 227 6.07 9.90 -5.65
CA ALA A 227 6.01 11.32 -5.29
C ALA A 227 5.58 11.54 -3.83
N PHE A 228 4.80 10.62 -3.26
CA PHE A 228 4.44 10.69 -1.84
C PHE A 228 5.60 10.33 -0.88
N PHE A 229 6.73 9.79 -1.33
CA PHE A 229 7.85 9.46 -0.43
C PHE A 229 8.66 10.67 0.06
N GLU A 230 8.53 11.82 -0.60
CA GLU A 230 9.28 13.04 -0.30
C GLU A 230 8.38 14.18 0.14
N ALA A 231 8.09 14.21 1.44
CA ALA A 231 8.09 15.48 2.16
C ALA A 231 8.21 15.17 3.66
N PRO A 232 9.34 15.50 4.32
CA PRO A 232 9.35 15.59 5.76
C PRO A 232 8.42 16.75 6.13
N THR A 233 7.16 16.45 6.48
CA THR A 233 6.35 17.42 7.21
C THR A 233 7.07 17.62 8.54
N LYS A 234 7.78 18.74 8.68
CA LYS A 234 8.21 19.22 10.01
C LYS A 234 6.96 19.11 10.87
N ARG A 235 7.01 18.31 11.95
CA ARG A 235 5.90 18.31 12.90
C ARG A 235 5.69 19.78 13.28
N PRO A 236 4.43 20.24 13.35
CA PRO A 236 4.17 21.52 13.98
C PRO A 236 4.92 21.48 15.31
N GLN A 237 5.87 22.40 15.50
CA GLN A 237 6.50 22.53 16.79
C GLN A 237 5.33 22.74 17.77
N PRO A 238 5.26 21.99 18.88
CA PRO A 238 4.27 22.28 19.89
C PRO A 238 4.37 23.78 20.18
N ALA A 239 3.23 24.46 20.20
CA ALA A 239 3.21 25.89 20.50
C ALA A 239 4.09 26.13 21.73
N PRO A 240 4.93 27.18 21.75
CA PRO A 240 5.72 27.51 22.93
C PRO A 240 4.79 27.42 24.14
N ARG A 241 5.18 26.65 25.16
CA ARG A 241 4.42 26.67 26.40
C ARG A 241 4.37 28.12 26.82
N LEU A 242 3.17 28.68 26.96
CA LEU A 242 3.04 29.98 27.58
C LEU A 242 3.77 29.89 28.92
N PRO A 243 4.53 30.92 29.31
CA PRO A 243 5.16 30.94 30.61
C PRO A 243 4.10 30.57 31.63
N GLU A 244 4.37 29.52 32.40
CA GLU A 244 3.53 29.12 33.51
C GLU A 244 3.32 30.38 34.33
N THR A 245 2.08 30.87 34.39
CA THR A 245 1.77 32.07 35.17
C THR A 245 2.24 31.75 36.57
N THR A 246 3.33 32.39 36.99
CA THR A 246 3.85 32.29 38.34
C THR A 246 2.63 32.43 39.26
N PRO A 247 2.33 31.45 40.11
CA PRO A 247 1.22 31.60 41.04
C PRO A 247 1.43 32.94 41.73
N LEU A 248 0.45 33.84 41.64
CA LEU A 248 0.47 35.09 42.37
C LEU A 248 0.76 34.69 43.81
N GLN A 249 1.99 34.93 44.28
CA GLN A 249 2.29 34.79 45.69
C GLN A 249 1.33 35.76 46.36
N ALA A 250 0.38 35.21 47.09
CA ALA A 250 -0.52 35.98 47.92
C ALA A 250 0.36 36.86 48.79
N ILE A 251 0.34 38.16 48.53
CA ILE A 251 0.92 39.17 49.40
C ILE A 251 0.07 39.10 50.66
N GLY A 252 0.52 38.27 51.60
CA GLY A 252 0.00 38.22 52.96
C GLY A 252 0.31 39.55 53.62
N SER A 253 -0.77 40.21 54.05
CA SER A 253 -0.79 41.43 54.84
C SER A 253 -0.07 41.21 56.17
N GLU A 254 0.52 42.29 56.65
CA GLU A 254 1.13 42.48 57.98
C GLU A 254 0.26 41.99 59.15
#